data_AF-A0A4R1P6A3-F1
#
_entry.id   AF-A0A4R1P6A3-F1
#
_cell.length_a   1.000
_cell.length_b   1.000
_cell.length_c   1.000
_cell.angle_alpha   90.00
_cell.angle_beta   90.00
_cell.angle_gamma   90.00
#
_symmetry.space_group_name_H-M   'P 1'
#
loop_
_entity.id
_entity.type
_entity.pdbx_description
1 polymer ?
#
loop_
_entity_poly.entity_id
_entity_poly.type
_entity_poly.pdbx_seq_one_letter_code
_entity_poly.pdbx_strand_id
1 'polypeptide(L)' 'MEKHGSNLATLSPAERDAINAHKQECLERYRQAVELANSIYSQLKTKGRMWAERELAARPELQAEARAKLNRMRRGQASE' A
#
# COMPACT_ATOMS: atom_id res chain seq x y z
N MET A 1 14.55 18.44 24.15
CA MET A 1 13.77 17.52 23.32
C MET A 1 14.57 16.24 23.18
N GLU A 2 14.36 15.29 24.08
CA GLU A 2 15.04 13.99 24.02
C GLU A 2 14.43 13.18 22.88
N LYS A 3 15.21 13.01 21.81
CA LYS A 3 14.88 12.02 20.78
C LYS A 3 15.24 10.65 21.37
N HIS A 4 14.29 10.01 22.04
CA HIS A 4 14.39 8.58 22.35
C HIS A 4 14.27 7.81 21.03
N GLY A 5 15.36 7.76 20.27
CA GLY A 5 15.54 6.76 19.24
C GLY A 5 15.56 5.41 19.94
N SER A 6 14.44 4.68 19.88
CA SER A 6 14.36 3.32 20.37
C SER A 6 15.40 2.51 19.62
N ASN A 7 16.53 2.23 20.27
CA ASN A 7 17.55 1.39 19.69
C ASN A 7 16.98 -0.03 19.67
N LEU A 8 16.81 -0.65 18.49
CA LEU A 8 16.20 -1.99 18.37
C LEU A 8 16.91 -3.04 19.26
N ALA A 9 18.19 -2.80 19.59
CA ALA A 9 19.02 -3.62 20.46
C ALA A 9 18.66 -3.54 21.96
N THR A 10 17.96 -2.50 22.41
CA THR A 10 17.56 -2.33 23.82
C THR A 10 16.11 -2.75 24.10
N LEU A 11 15.39 -3.21 23.07
CA LEU A 11 14.01 -3.65 23.20
C LEU A 11 13.92 -5.07 23.76
N SER A 12 12.92 -5.30 24.60
CA SER A 12 12.58 -6.65 25.05
C SER A 12 12.19 -7.54 23.86
N PRO A 13 12.30 -8.88 23.98
CA PRO A 13 11.81 -9.79 22.94
C PRO A 13 10.35 -9.52 22.53
N ALA A 14 9.47 -9.28 23.51
CA ALA A 14 8.05 -9.02 23.25
C ALA A 14 7.80 -7.73 22.45
N GLU A 15 8.53 -6.65 22.74
CA GLU A 15 8.44 -5.40 21.97
C GLU A 15 8.96 -5.56 20.54
N ARG A 16 10.03 -6.35 20.35
CA ARG A 16 10.55 -6.68 19.02
C ARG A 16 9.53 -7.48 18.22
N ASP A 17 8.88 -8.46 18.84
CA ASP A 17 7.85 -9.27 18.19
C ASP A 17 6.62 -8.44 17.81
N ALA A 18 6.18 -7.54 18.67
CA ALA A 18 5.09 -6.61 18.36
C ALA A 18 5.42 -5.69 17.17
N ILE A 19 6.65 -5.15 17.13
CA ILE A 19 7.13 -4.35 15.99
C ILE A 19 7.19 -5.19 14.72
N ASN A 20 7.70 -6.42 14.79
CA ASN A 20 7.79 -7.30 13.63
C ASN A 20 6.42 -7.70 13.11
N ALA A 21 5.46 -8.00 13.99
CA ALA A 21 4.08 -8.27 13.61
C ALA A 21 3.45 -7.06 12.89
N HIS A 22 3.61 -5.86 13.46
CA HIS A 22 3.09 -4.65 12.83
C HIS A 22 3.76 -4.34 11.47
N LYS A 23 5.08 -4.59 11.35
CA LYS A 23 5.78 -4.48 10.06
C LYS A 23 5.21 -5.45 9.03
N GLN A 24 4.97 -6.70 9.40
CA GLN A 24 4.38 -7.69 8.50
C GLN A 24 2.97 -7.28 8.07
N GLU A 25 2.14 -6.78 9.00
CA GLU A 25 0.80 -6.26 8.69
C GLU A 25 0.87 -5.10 7.68
N CYS A 26 1.78 -4.14 7.89
CA CYS A 26 1.98 -3.02 6.98
C CYS A 26 2.45 -3.47 5.59
N LEU A 27 3.38 -4.44 5.53
CA LEU A 27 3.88 -4.99 4.28
C LEU A 27 2.78 -5.73 3.51
N GLU A 28 1.96 -6.51 4.20
CA GLU A 28 0.85 -7.24 3.57
C GLU A 28 -0.22 -6.28 3.05
N ARG A 29 -0.58 -5.24 3.82
CA ARG A 29 -1.48 -4.18 3.35
C ARG A 29 -0.93 -3.50 2.09
N TYR A 30 0.35 -3.17 2.09
CA TYR A 30 1.00 -2.58 0.92
C TYR A 30 0.99 -3.52 -0.29
N ARG A 31 1.25 -4.82 -0.08
CA ARG A 31 1.19 -5.87 -1.12
C ARG A 31 -0.20 -5.94 -1.74
N GLN A 32 -1.24 -5.99 -0.92
CA GLN A 32 -2.64 -6.02 -1.37
C GLN A 32 -3.04 -4.75 -2.14
N ALA A 33 -2.58 -3.58 -1.70
CA ALA A 33 -2.82 -2.32 -2.41
C ALA A 33 -2.16 -2.30 -3.79
N VAL A 34 -0.95 -2.85 -3.92
CA VAL A 34 -0.25 -2.99 -5.20
C VAL A 34 -0.98 -3.98 -6.12
N GLU A 35 -1.43 -5.12 -5.59
CA GLU A 35 -2.20 -6.10 -6.35
C GLU A 35 -3.53 -5.52 -6.87
N LEU A 36 -4.26 -4.79 -6.02
CA LEU A 36 -5.47 -4.07 -6.40
C LEU A 36 -5.19 -3.06 -7.52
N ALA A 37 -4.14 -2.26 -7.37
CA ALA A 37 -3.73 -1.29 -8.38
C ALA A 37 -3.40 -1.96 -9.72
N ASN A 38 -2.64 -3.06 -9.72
CA ASN A 38 -2.29 -3.79 -10.93
C ASN A 38 -3.53 -4.38 -11.61
N SER A 39 -4.44 -4.98 -10.84
CA SER A 39 -5.71 -5.52 -11.34
C SER A 39 -6.56 -4.44 -12.00
N ILE A 40 -6.74 -3.30 -11.33
CA ILE A 40 -7.45 -2.14 -11.88
C ILE A 40 -6.79 -1.64 -13.16
N TYR A 41 -5.47 -1.47 -13.14
CA TYR A 41 -4.73 -0.94 -14.28
C TYR A 41 -4.87 -1.82 -15.53
N SER A 42 -4.76 -3.14 -15.38
CA SER A 42 -4.89 -4.09 -16.49
C SER A 42 -6.27 -4.09 -17.16
N GLN A 43 -7.31 -3.76 -16.41
CA GLN A 43 -8.71 -3.78 -16.87
C GLN A 43 -9.29 -2.38 -17.11
N LEU A 44 -8.52 -1.32 -16.84
CA LEU A 44 -9.01 0.05 -16.90
C LEU A 44 -9.51 0.43 -18.30
N LYS A 45 -8.82 -0.06 -19.35
CA LYS A 45 -9.20 0.20 -20.74
C LYS A 45 -10.53 -0.47 -21.14
N THR A 46 -10.85 -1.62 -20.57
CA THR A 46 -12.05 -2.40 -20.93
C THR A 46 -13.25 -2.06 -20.05
N LYS A 47 -13.04 -1.90 -18.74
CA LYS A 47 -14.12 -1.66 -17.77
C LYS A 47 -14.36 -0.19 -17.44
N GLY A 48 -13.41 0.69 -17.78
CA GLY A 48 -13.54 2.13 -17.64
C GLY A 48 -13.35 2.66 -16.22
N ARG A 49 -13.40 3.99 -16.10
CA ARG A 49 -13.03 4.73 -14.88
C ARG A 49 -14.01 4.52 -13.71
N MET A 50 -15.31 4.44 -14.00
CA MET A 50 -16.32 4.24 -12.94
C MET A 50 -16.19 2.89 -12.25
N TRP A 51 -15.83 1.83 -13.00
CA TRP A 51 -15.51 0.53 -12.42
C TRP A 51 -14.28 0.63 -11.51
N ALA A 52 -13.20 1.25 -11.99
CA ALA A 52 -11.98 1.41 -11.19
C ALA A 52 -12.20 2.16 -9.87
N GLU A 53 -13.00 3.23 -9.87
CA GLU A 53 -13.34 3.96 -8.64
C GLU A 53 -14.20 3.12 -7.68
N ARG A 54 -15.08 2.24 -8.20
CA ARG A 54 -15.83 1.28 -7.37
C ARG A 54 -14.92 0.23 -6.73
N GLU A 55 -13.97 -0.33 -7.48
CA GLU A 55 -12.99 -1.28 -6.94
C GLU A 55 -12.12 -0.65 -5.84
N LEU A 56 -11.72 0.62 -6.01
CA LEU A 56 -11.01 1.38 -4.98
C LEU A 56 -11.88 1.63 -3.74
N ALA A 57 -13.15 2.01 -3.93
CA ALA A 57 -14.08 2.27 -2.84
C ALA A 57 -14.49 1.01 -2.07
N ALA A 58 -14.42 -0.17 -2.70
CA ALA A 58 -14.70 -1.44 -2.05
C ALA A 58 -13.63 -1.87 -1.03
N ARG A 59 -12.44 -1.24 -1.06
CA ARG A 59 -11.32 -1.51 -0.14
C ARG A 59 -10.74 -0.19 0.39
N PRO A 60 -11.48 0.53 1.25
CA PRO A 60 -11.08 1.85 1.74
C PRO A 60 -9.72 1.84 2.44
N GLU A 61 -9.36 0.76 3.11
CA GLU A 61 -8.09 0.55 3.81
C GLU A 61 -6.87 0.44 2.89
N LEU A 62 -7.09 0.16 1.59
CA LEU A 62 -6.05 0.08 0.57
C LEU A 62 -6.10 1.26 -0.41
N GLN A 63 -7.13 2.10 -0.32
CA GLN A 63 -7.49 3.05 -1.36
C GLN A 63 -6.38 4.07 -1.61
N ALA A 64 -5.75 4.61 -0.56
CA ALA A 64 -4.71 5.63 -0.69
C ALA A 64 -3.48 5.08 -1.43
N GLU A 65 -2.96 3.94 -0.98
CA GLU A 65 -1.79 3.27 -1.53
C GLU A 65 -2.05 2.76 -2.95
N ALA A 66 -3.21 2.13 -3.17
CA ALA A 66 -3.60 1.62 -4.49
C ALA A 66 -3.75 2.78 -5.49
N ARG A 67 -4.36 3.89 -5.09
CA ARG A 67 -4.51 5.08 -5.94
C ARG A 67 -3.18 5.75 -6.24
N ALA A 68 -2.27 5.83 -5.26
CA ALA A 68 -0.92 6.33 -5.47
C ALA A 68 -0.15 5.46 -6.49
N LYS A 69 -0.23 4.13 -6.35
CA LYS A 69 0.39 3.19 -7.30
C LYS A 69 -0.23 3.30 -8.70
N LEU A 70 -1.56 3.34 -8.81
CA LEU A 70 -2.28 3.56 -10.07
C LEU A 70 -1.83 4.85 -10.77
N ASN A 71 -1.73 5.95 -10.03
CA ASN A 71 -1.29 7.23 -10.57
C ASN A 71 0.16 7.16 -11.09
N ARG A 72 1.06 6.47 -10.36
CA ARG A 72 2.44 6.25 -10.81
C ARG A 72 2.48 5.43 -12.10
N MET A 73 1.72 4.34 -12.20
CA MET A 73 1.68 3.50 -13.42
C MET A 73 1.15 4.27 -14.63
N ARG A 74 0.10 5.08 -14.44
CA ARG A 74 -0.45 5.93 -15.51
C ARG A 74 0.51 7.03 -15.96
N ARG A 75 1.33 7.57 -15.06
CA ARG A 75 2.37 8.57 -15.38
C ARG A 75 3.61 7.94 -16.02
N GLY A 76 4.01 6.74 -15.58
CA GLY A 76 5.15 6.02 -16.16
C GLY A 76 4.94 5.69 -17.64
N GLN A 77 3.70 5.39 -18.05
CA GLN A 77 3.35 5.27 -19.47
C GLN A 77 3.33 6.60 -20.24
N ALA A 78 3.35 7.74 -19.57
CA ALA A 78 3.42 9.05 -20.23
C ALA A 78 4.88 9.53 -20.41
N SER A 79 5.86 8.71 -20.05
CA SER A 79 7.30 9.00 -20.16
C SER A 79 8.06 8.00 -21.03
N GLU A 80 7.35 7.20 -21.83
CA GLU A 80 7.89 6.45 -22.97
C GLU A 80 7.42 7.08 -24.28
#